data_AF-A0AAW1G9N1-F1
#
_entry.id   AF-A0AAW1G9N1-F1
#
_cell.length_a   1.000
_cell.length_b   1.000
_cell.length_c   1.000
_cell.angle_alpha   90.00
_cell.angle_beta   90.00
_cell.angle_gamma   90.00
#
_symmetry.space_group_name_H-M   'P 1'
#
loop_
_entity.id
_entity.type
_entity.pdbx_description
1 polymer ?
#
loop_
_entity_poly.entity_id
_entity_poly.type
_entity_poly.pdbx_seq_one_letter_code
_entity_poly.pdbx_strand_id
1 'polypeptide(L)'
;MFYSDMKVCYFDLYFDRQGSTGEVRFEKTYKDPRYFTTIYFSEPQFVKEKKVTISIPAWMNADVVSYNFGNNIVCDMAVDPKTGSRICTYTITDEPAMKEENNMRGRSFIYPHVKVVAKSANLKSGKETFFETL
;
A
#
# COMPACT_ATOMS: atom_id res chain seq x y z
N MET A 1 -28.72 -7.36 13.89
CA MET A 1 -28.33 -6.02 13.41
C MET A 1 -26.82 -5.94 13.53
N PHE A 2 -26.06 -5.99 12.43
CA PHE A 2 -24.60 -5.89 12.47
C PHE A 2 -24.23 -4.41 12.38
N TYR A 3 -23.72 -3.84 13.48
CA TYR A 3 -23.15 -2.51 13.48
C TYR A 3 -21.70 -2.61 13.00
N SER A 4 -21.36 -1.82 11.98
CA SER A 4 -19.97 -1.64 11.59
C SER A 4 -19.27 -0.74 12.61
N ASP A 5 -18.15 -1.19 13.17
CA ASP A 5 -17.26 -0.40 14.03
C ASP A 5 -16.29 0.48 13.23
N MET A 6 -16.60 0.72 11.96
CA MET A 6 -15.77 1.51 11.05
C MET A 6 -15.60 2.93 11.56
N LYS A 7 -14.34 3.33 11.72
CA LYS A 7 -13.96 4.71 12.00
C LYS A 7 -13.52 5.37 10.70
N VAL A 8 -14.22 6.43 10.29
CA VAL A 8 -13.89 7.24 9.10
C VAL A 8 -13.29 8.55 9.56
N CYS A 9 -12.14 8.91 9.00
CA CYS A 9 -11.56 10.24 9.13
C CYS A 9 -11.67 10.91 7.75
N TYR A 10 -12.35 12.05 7.68
CA TYR A 10 -12.47 12.84 6.46
C TYR A 10 -11.91 14.25 6.72
N PHE A 11 -11.40 14.87 5.68
CA PHE A 11 -10.90 16.24 5.69
C PHE A 11 -11.30 16.90 4.37
N ASP A 12 -11.71 18.14 4.44
CA ASP A 12 -12.04 18.94 3.26
C ASP A 12 -10.76 19.64 2.76
N LEU A 13 -10.37 19.36 1.51
CA LEU A 13 -9.28 20.03 0.83
C LEU A 13 -9.83 21.18 0.00
N TYR A 14 -9.69 22.41 0.52
CA TYR A 14 -10.09 23.61 -0.20
C TYR A 14 -8.96 24.15 -1.08
N PHE A 15 -9.28 24.46 -2.33
CA PHE A 15 -8.38 25.09 -3.29
C PHE A 15 -8.85 26.51 -3.56
N ASP A 16 -8.00 27.50 -3.26
CA ASP A 16 -8.33 28.93 -3.36
C ASP A 16 -8.22 29.46 -4.79
N ARG A 17 -7.41 28.83 -5.63
CA ARG A 17 -7.17 29.22 -7.03
C ARG A 17 -6.78 28.04 -7.90
N GLN A 18 -6.95 28.18 -9.21
CA GLN A 18 -6.44 27.18 -10.16
C GLN A 18 -4.92 27.00 -9.99
N GLY A 19 -4.49 25.74 -9.89
CA GLY A 19 -3.09 25.39 -9.70
C GLY A 19 -2.58 25.50 -8.26
N SER A 20 -3.43 25.78 -7.27
CA SER A 20 -3.05 25.66 -5.86
C SER A 20 -2.79 24.21 -5.46
N THR A 21 -1.84 23.99 -4.54
CA THR A 21 -1.49 22.66 -4.01
C THR A 21 -2.03 22.52 -2.59
N GLY A 22 -2.78 21.45 -2.33
CA GLY A 22 -3.16 21.03 -0.99
C GLY A 22 -2.30 19.86 -0.55
N GLU A 23 -1.85 19.84 0.70
CA GLU A 23 -1.06 18.75 1.28
C GLU A 23 -1.81 18.13 2.45
N VAL A 24 -1.87 16.81 2.50
CA VAL A 24 -2.43 16.07 3.62
C VAL A 24 -1.48 14.97 4.05
N ARG A 25 -1.27 14.89 5.36
CA ARG A 25 -0.51 13.83 6.01
C ARG A 25 -1.39 13.15 7.05
N PHE A 26 -1.42 11.83 7.01
CA PHE A 26 -2.14 11.02 7.98
C PHE A 26 -1.35 9.76 8.29
N GLU A 27 -1.58 9.22 9.48
CA GLU A 27 -1.04 7.95 9.91
C GLU A 27 -2.19 7.00 10.22
N LYS A 28 -2.11 5.78 9.71
CA LYS A 28 -3.09 4.72 9.99
C LYS A 28 -2.36 3.48 10.49
N THR A 29 -2.66 3.10 11.72
CA THR A 29 -2.11 1.90 12.35
C THR A 29 -3.09 0.75 12.27
N TYR A 30 -2.66 -0.38 11.72
CA TYR A 30 -3.39 -1.65 11.80
C TYR A 30 -2.82 -2.46 12.96
N LYS A 31 -3.69 -2.90 13.88
CA LYS A 31 -3.26 -3.71 15.03
C LYS A 31 -3.00 -5.17 14.68
N ASP A 32 -3.53 -5.62 13.55
CA ASP A 32 -3.45 -6.99 13.09
C ASP A 32 -2.98 -7.00 11.63
N PRO A 33 -1.88 -7.70 11.31
CA PRO A 33 -1.27 -7.70 9.99
C PRO A 33 -2.18 -8.32 8.92
N ARG A 34 -3.19 -9.12 9.30
CA ARG A 34 -4.15 -9.72 8.35
C ARG A 34 -4.99 -8.67 7.61
N TYR A 35 -5.10 -7.46 8.15
CA TYR A 35 -5.83 -6.35 7.53
C TYR A 35 -4.94 -5.44 6.67
N PHE A 36 -3.62 -5.65 6.66
CA PHE A 36 -2.68 -4.87 5.84
C PHE A 36 -2.35 -5.64 4.56
N THR A 37 -3.26 -5.59 3.57
CA THR A 37 -3.22 -6.54 2.45
C THR A 37 -2.76 -5.92 1.14
N THR A 38 -3.35 -4.81 0.68
CA THR A 38 -3.14 -4.34 -0.70
C THR A 38 -2.96 -2.83 -0.77
N ILE A 39 -1.95 -2.40 -1.53
CA ILE A 39 -1.65 -0.99 -1.81
C ILE A 39 -1.76 -0.80 -3.33
N TYR A 40 -2.77 -0.05 -3.77
CA TYR A 40 -2.94 0.33 -5.17
C TYR A 40 -2.09 1.54 -5.52
N PHE A 41 -1.54 1.55 -6.73
CA PHE A 41 -0.70 2.64 -7.20
C PHE A 41 -1.50 3.70 -7.94
N SER A 42 -2.45 3.30 -8.79
CA SER A 42 -3.39 4.22 -9.43
C SER A 42 -4.36 4.83 -8.42
N GLU A 43 -4.83 6.04 -8.71
CA GLU A 43 -5.77 6.80 -7.88
C GLU A 43 -6.94 7.27 -8.75
N PRO A 44 -8.06 7.76 -8.17
CA PRO A 44 -9.14 8.38 -8.94
C PRO A 44 -8.70 9.57 -9.80
N GLN A 45 -7.57 10.19 -9.48
CA GLN A 45 -6.98 11.30 -10.23
C GLN A 45 -5.65 10.89 -10.86
N PHE A 46 -5.20 11.64 -11.86
CA PHE A 46 -3.90 11.42 -12.49
C PHE A 46 -2.77 11.57 -11.48
N VAL A 47 -1.84 10.61 -11.47
CA VAL A 47 -0.71 10.59 -10.55
C VAL A 47 0.54 10.90 -11.34
N LYS A 48 1.01 12.15 -11.23
CA LYS A 48 2.27 12.58 -11.87
C LYS A 48 3.48 11.83 -11.30
N GLU A 49 3.55 11.74 -9.98
CA GLU A 49 4.58 10.98 -9.26
C GLU A 49 3.97 10.45 -7.96
N LYS A 50 4.26 9.19 -7.64
CA LYS A 50 3.93 8.57 -6.35
C LYS A 50 5.07 7.69 -5.91
N LYS A 51 5.44 7.82 -4.63
CA LYS A 51 6.44 6.99 -3.99
C LYS A 51 5.79 6.15 -2.91
N VAL A 52 5.92 4.83 -3.01
CA VAL A 52 5.45 3.88 -1.99
C VAL A 52 6.66 3.19 -1.40
N THR A 53 6.90 3.38 -0.11
CA THR A 53 7.99 2.72 0.62
C THR A 53 7.41 1.74 1.63
N ILE A 54 7.82 0.48 1.52
CA ILE A 54 7.44 -0.60 2.44
C ILE A 54 8.70 -1.03 3.18
N SER A 55 8.70 -0.86 4.50
CA SER A 55 9.78 -1.31 5.37
C SER A 55 9.30 -2.52 6.17
N ILE A 56 9.88 -3.69 5.91
CA ILE A 56 9.61 -4.93 6.63
C ILE A 56 10.70 -5.13 7.67
N PRO A 57 10.39 -5.08 8.98
CA PRO A 57 11.37 -5.31 10.02
C PRO A 57 11.96 -6.72 9.96
N ALA A 58 13.21 -6.90 10.40
CA ALA A 58 13.91 -8.19 10.36
C ALA A 58 13.21 -9.32 11.14
N TRP A 59 12.41 -8.99 12.15
CA TRP A 59 11.64 -9.96 12.93
C TRP A 59 10.36 -10.43 12.23
N MET A 60 9.96 -9.79 11.12
CA MET A 60 8.74 -10.10 10.37
C MET A 60 9.09 -10.78 9.05
N ASN A 61 8.54 -11.98 8.84
CA ASN A 61 8.59 -12.66 7.56
C ASN A 61 7.36 -12.27 6.75
N ALA A 62 7.53 -11.39 5.77
CA ALA A 62 6.48 -10.96 4.86
C ALA A 62 6.99 -10.89 3.42
N ASP A 63 6.12 -11.23 2.48
CA ASP A 63 6.37 -11.04 1.05
C ASP A 63 5.66 -9.78 0.56
N VAL A 64 6.26 -9.11 -0.43
CA VAL A 64 5.63 -8.05 -1.19
C VAL A 64 5.49 -8.53 -2.63
N VAL A 65 4.27 -8.91 -3.01
CA VAL A 65 3.98 -9.46 -4.33
C VAL A 65 3.45 -8.34 -5.22
N SER A 66 4.07 -8.16 -6.38
CA SER A 66 3.73 -7.09 -7.33
C SER A 66 2.83 -7.61 -8.44
N TYR A 67 1.82 -6.84 -8.83
CA TYR A 67 0.82 -7.21 -9.83
C TYR A 67 0.56 -6.06 -10.81
N ASN A 68 0.38 -6.41 -12.09
CA ASN A 68 -0.05 -5.50 -13.18
C ASN A 68 0.84 -4.26 -13.37
N PHE A 69 2.15 -4.38 -13.16
CA PHE A 69 3.06 -3.24 -13.35
C PHE A 69 3.26 -2.92 -14.82
N GLY A 70 3.21 -1.62 -15.14
CA GLY A 70 3.65 -1.07 -16.42
C GLY A 70 5.10 -0.59 -16.37
N ASN A 71 5.57 -0.07 -17.49
CA ASN A 71 6.93 0.47 -17.64
C ASN A 71 7.18 1.74 -16.82
N ASN A 72 6.12 2.35 -16.29
CA ASN A 72 6.15 3.57 -15.51
C ASN A 72 6.35 3.33 -14.00
N ILE A 73 6.62 2.09 -13.60
CA ILE A 73 6.83 1.67 -12.21
C ILE A 73 8.22 1.06 -12.08
N VAL A 74 9.04 1.65 -11.22
CA VAL A 74 10.38 1.17 -10.87
C VAL A 74 10.38 0.70 -9.43
N CYS A 75 11.07 -0.40 -9.15
CA CYS A 75 11.21 -0.98 -7.81
C CYS A 75 12.69 -1.07 -7.41
N ASP A 76 13.02 -0.45 -6.29
CA ASP A 76 14.34 -0.53 -5.66
C ASP A 76 14.23 -1.29 -4.32
N MET A 77 15.10 -2.27 -4.12
CA MET A 77 15.18 -3.04 -2.88
C MET A 77 16.49 -2.77 -2.18
N ALA A 78 16.41 -2.49 -0.87
CA ALA A 78 17.56 -2.29 -0.02
C ALA A 78 17.36 -3.01 1.31
N VAL A 79 18.46 -3.24 2.02
CA VAL A 79 18.42 -3.67 3.43
C VAL A 79 19.01 -2.54 4.25
N ASP A 80 18.30 -2.11 5.29
CA ASP A 80 18.81 -1.15 6.25
C ASP A 80 19.94 -1.79 7.07
N PRO A 81 21.18 -1.30 6.98
CA PRO A 81 22.32 -1.90 7.67
C PRO A 81 22.22 -1.78 9.20
N LYS A 82 21.43 -0.85 9.74
CA LYS A 82 21.28 -0.67 11.19
C LYS A 82 20.24 -1.59 11.78
N THR A 83 19.12 -1.78 11.08
CA THR A 83 17.96 -2.52 11.60
C THR A 83 17.80 -3.90 11.00
N GLY A 84 18.48 -4.18 9.88
CA GLY A 84 18.26 -5.37 9.07
C GLY A 84 16.92 -5.38 8.33
N SER A 85 16.18 -4.26 8.35
CA SER A 85 14.86 -4.17 7.71
C SER A 85 15.00 -4.21 6.19
N ARG A 86 14.13 -4.96 5.53
CA ARG A 86 14.02 -4.97 4.07
C ARG A 86 13.16 -3.80 3.64
N ILE A 87 13.70 -2.93 2.81
CA ILE A 87 13.03 -1.73 2.30
C ILE A 87 12.78 -1.92 0.81
N CYS A 88 11.50 -1.94 0.42
CA CYS A 88 11.07 -1.92 -0.98
C CYS A 88 10.51 -0.52 -1.29
N THR A 89 11.10 0.15 -2.28
CA THR A 89 10.65 1.47 -2.73
C THR A 89 10.13 1.36 -4.15
N TYR A 90 8.87 1.72 -4.34
CA TYR A 90 8.24 1.82 -5.65
C TYR A 90 8.12 3.28 -6.04
N THR A 91 8.64 3.62 -7.21
CA THR A 91 8.52 4.93 -7.84
C THR A 91 7.59 4.78 -9.03
N ILE A 92 6.47 5.49 -9.02
CA ILE A 92 5.44 5.45 -10.04
C ILE A 92 5.36 6.83 -10.68
N THR A 93 5.48 6.91 -12.01
CA THR A 93 5.43 8.16 -12.76
C THR A 93 4.30 8.13 -13.79
N ASP A 94 3.67 9.27 -14.04
CA ASP A 94 2.66 9.46 -15.09
C ASP A 94 1.57 8.36 -15.14
N GLU A 95 1.08 7.94 -13.97
CA GLU A 95 0.08 6.88 -13.86
C GLU A 95 -1.33 7.45 -14.14
N PRO A 96 -2.08 6.85 -15.08
CA PRO A 96 -3.39 7.34 -15.47
C PRO A 96 -4.40 7.27 -14.30
N ALA A 97 -5.36 8.20 -14.32
CA ALA A 97 -6.50 8.15 -13.41
C ALA A 97 -7.28 6.84 -13.58
N MET A 98 -7.75 6.27 -12.48
CA MET A 98 -8.68 5.15 -12.50
C MET A 98 -9.93 5.52 -13.30
N LYS A 99 -10.44 4.55 -14.04
CA LYS A 99 -11.66 4.67 -14.84
C LYS A 99 -12.70 3.72 -14.28
N GLU A 100 -13.94 4.15 -14.28
CA GLU A 100 -15.06 3.30 -13.90
C GLU A 100 -15.93 3.06 -15.14
N GLU A 101 -16.10 1.79 -15.49
CA GLU A 101 -16.88 1.36 -16.64
C GLU A 101 -17.84 0.24 -16.24
N ASN A 102 -19.02 0.21 -16.84
CA ASN A 102 -19.99 -0.85 -16.58
C ASN A 102 -19.40 -2.21 -16.93
N ASN A 103 -19.56 -3.19 -16.02
CA ASN A 103 -19.04 -4.55 -16.15
C ASN A 103 -17.51 -4.65 -16.24
N MET A 104 -16.76 -3.62 -15.83
CA MET A 104 -15.30 -3.72 -15.70
C MET A 104 -14.90 -4.80 -14.69
N ARG A 105 -13.75 -5.43 -14.91
CA ARG A 105 -13.18 -6.37 -13.93
C ARG A 105 -12.76 -5.61 -12.67
N GLY A 106 -12.78 -6.32 -11.53
CA GLY A 106 -12.40 -5.75 -10.24
C GLY A 106 -10.98 -5.17 -10.26
N ARG A 107 -10.72 -4.17 -9.40
CA ARG A 107 -9.49 -3.37 -9.39
C ARG A 107 -8.20 -4.21 -9.38
N SER A 108 -8.15 -5.29 -8.61
CA SER A 108 -6.97 -6.17 -8.55
C SER A 108 -6.64 -6.87 -9.87
N PHE A 109 -7.57 -6.95 -10.81
CA PHE A 109 -7.31 -7.55 -12.13
C PHE A 109 -6.60 -6.58 -13.08
N ILE A 110 -6.83 -5.27 -12.93
CA ILE A 110 -6.48 -4.26 -13.94
C ILE A 110 -5.46 -3.24 -13.46
N TYR A 111 -5.44 -2.88 -12.18
CA TYR A 111 -4.59 -1.80 -11.69
C TYR A 111 -3.28 -2.33 -11.11
N PRO A 112 -2.17 -1.59 -11.28
CA PRO A 112 -0.92 -1.87 -10.60
C PRO A 112 -1.10 -1.77 -9.09
N HIS A 113 -0.69 -2.82 -8.40
CA HIS A 113 -0.75 -2.86 -6.95
C HIS A 113 0.28 -3.83 -6.39
N VAL A 114 0.57 -3.65 -5.11
CA VAL A 114 1.35 -4.61 -4.32
C VAL A 114 0.48 -5.22 -3.25
N LYS A 115 0.68 -6.52 -3.03
CA LYS A 115 0.08 -7.25 -1.94
C LYS A 115 1.14 -7.58 -0.90
N VAL A 116 0.91 -7.16 0.34
CA VAL A 116 1.77 -7.51 1.47
C VAL A 116 1.19 -8.76 2.11
N VAL A 117 1.98 -9.83 2.12
CA VAL A 117 1.58 -11.13 2.65
C VAL A 117 2.43 -11.43 3.88
N ALA A 118 1.87 -11.16 5.06
CA ALA A 118 2.49 -11.53 6.32
C ALA A 118 2.47 -13.07 6.47
N LYS A 119 3.63 -13.71 6.56
CA LYS A 119 3.73 -15.16 6.76
C LYS A 119 3.84 -15.49 8.24
N SER A 120 4.81 -14.89 8.92
CA SER A 120 5.03 -15.08 10.35
C SER A 120 5.80 -13.91 10.97
N ALA A 121 5.77 -13.81 12.29
CA ALA A 121 6.55 -12.85 13.05
C ALA A 121 7.22 -13.53 14.24
N ASN A 122 8.50 -13.20 14.48
CA ASN A 122 9.25 -13.64 15.64
C ASN A 122 9.10 -12.57 16.74
N LEU A 123 8.16 -12.79 17.65
CA LEU A 123 7.90 -11.88 18.77
C LEU A 123 8.67 -12.34 20.01
N LYS A 124 8.77 -11.47 21.02
CA LYS A 124 9.35 -11.82 22.32
C LYS A 124 8.59 -12.97 23.00
N SER A 125 7.29 -13.09 22.74
CA SER A 125 6.41 -14.15 23.24
C SER A 125 6.51 -15.46 22.46
N GLY A 126 7.27 -15.51 21.36
CA GLY A 126 7.39 -16.67 20.47
C GLY A 126 7.08 -16.34 19.02
N LYS A 127 7.13 -17.37 18.16
CA LYS A 127 6.77 -17.25 16.74
C LYS A 127 5.25 -17.25 16.59
N GLU A 128 4.72 -16.23 15.93
CA GLU A 128 3.33 -16.16 15.51
C GLU A 128 3.24 -16.41 14.00
N THR A 129 2.31 -17.27 13.59
CA THR A 129 2.12 -17.64 12.18
C THR A 129 0.80 -17.06 11.66
N PHE A 130 0.84 -16.50 10.45
CA PHE A 130 -0.30 -15.91 9.75
C PHE A 130 -0.62 -16.73 8.49
N PHE A 131 -0.10 -16.34 7.31
CA PHE A 131 -0.36 -16.97 6.02
C PHE A 131 0.80 -17.87 5.53
N GLU A 132 1.63 -18.40 6.44
CA GLU A 132 2.78 -19.26 6.08
C GLU A 132 2.34 -20.62 5.52
N THR A 133 1.20 -21.14 5.97
CA THR A 133 0.59 -22.38 5.47
C THR A 133 -0.68 -22.03 4.70
N LEU A 134 -0.64 -22.22 3.38
CA LEU A 134 -1.82 -22.32 2.51
C LEU A 134 -2.01 -23.76 2.10
#